data_AF-A0A392QUW9-F1
#
_entry.id   AF-A0A392QUW9-F1
#
_cell.length_a   1.000
_cell.length_b   1.000
_cell.length_c   1.000
_cell.angle_alpha   90.00
_cell.angle_beta   90.00
_cell.angle_gamma   90.00
#
_symmetry.space_group_name_H-M   'P 1'
#
loop_
_entity.id
_entity.type
_entity.pdbx_description
1 polymer ?
#
loop_
_entity_poly.entity_id
_entity_poly.type
_entity_poly.pdbx_seq_one_letter_code
_entity_poly.pdbx_strand_id
1 'polypeptide(L)'
;VKPGLSRLGMKLRKQSVDDKLDDNDLLDSGELEMMKERFAKLLLGEDMSGGGKGVSTAVTISNAITNLYATVFGQSLKLEPLKPEKKAMWKREMK
;
A
#
# COMPACT_ATOMS: atom_id res chain seq x y z
N VAL A 1 -47.57 -9.90 23.09
CA VAL A 1 -46.62 -8.98 23.76
C VAL A 1 -45.29 -9.09 23.02
N LYS A 2 -44.77 -7.99 22.43
CA LYS A 2 -43.55 -7.97 21.59
C LYS A 2 -42.31 -7.85 22.48
N PRO A 3 -41.20 -8.58 22.24
CA PRO A 3 -39.93 -8.30 22.91
C PRO A 3 -39.17 -7.18 22.16
N GLY A 4 -38.82 -6.12 22.88
CA GLY A 4 -38.04 -4.99 22.38
C GLY A 4 -36.54 -5.20 22.61
N LEU A 5 -35.80 -5.11 21.50
CA LEU A 5 -34.34 -5.17 21.33
C LEU A 5 -33.55 -4.43 22.43
N SER A 6 -32.63 -5.13 23.12
CA SER A 6 -31.65 -4.50 24.02
C SER A 6 -30.48 -3.94 23.20
N ARG A 7 -30.22 -2.63 23.32
CA ARG A 7 -29.07 -1.94 22.71
C ARG A 7 -27.76 -2.47 23.31
N LEU A 8 -26.95 -3.14 22.49
CA LEU A 8 -25.58 -3.52 22.82
C LEU A 8 -24.70 -2.27 22.82
N GLY A 9 -24.42 -1.71 23.99
CA GLY A 9 -23.49 -0.60 24.15
C GLY A 9 -22.05 -1.05 23.86
N MET A 10 -21.51 -0.63 22.73
CA MET A 10 -20.08 -0.79 22.43
C MET A 10 -19.28 0.12 23.38
N LYS A 11 -18.60 -0.49 24.34
CA LYS A 11 -17.70 0.19 25.26
C LYS A 11 -16.46 0.64 24.51
N LEU A 12 -16.35 1.93 24.23
CA LEU A 12 -15.16 2.54 23.63
C LEU A 12 -14.02 2.46 24.67
N ARG A 13 -13.06 1.56 24.44
CA ARG A 13 -11.85 1.43 25.24
C ARG A 13 -10.90 2.55 24.81
N LYS A 14 -10.86 3.64 25.58
CA LYS A 14 -9.89 4.73 25.38
C LYS A 14 -8.51 4.21 25.81
N GLN A 15 -7.68 3.88 24.82
CA GLN A 15 -6.29 3.52 25.03
C GLN A 15 -5.47 4.80 24.84
N SER A 16 -5.00 5.36 25.95
CA SER A 16 -3.98 6.40 25.96
C SER A 16 -2.66 5.77 25.55
N VAL A 17 -2.18 6.11 24.36
CA VAL A 17 -0.78 5.90 23.97
C VAL A 17 -0.15 7.28 23.91
N ASP A 18 0.66 7.56 24.92
CA ASP A 18 1.63 8.64 24.94
C ASP A 18 2.84 8.12 24.16
N ASP A 19 2.82 8.27 22.83
CA ASP A 19 3.95 7.92 21.97
C ASP A 19 4.77 9.18 21.70
N LYS A 20 5.94 9.23 22.36
CA LYS A 20 7.02 10.10 21.91
C LYS A 20 7.48 9.59 20.55
N LEU A 21 7.08 10.30 19.50
CA LEU A 21 7.48 10.01 18.13
C LEU A 21 9.00 10.17 17.99
N ASP A 22 9.68 9.04 17.83
CA ASP A 22 11.10 8.99 17.47
C ASP A 22 11.25 9.41 16.00
N ASP A 23 12.24 10.22 15.65
CA ASP A 23 12.45 10.69 14.27
C ASP A 23 12.73 9.53 13.29
N ASN A 24 13.06 8.33 13.80
CA ASN A 24 13.18 7.08 13.04
C ASN A 24 11.81 6.54 12.58
N ASP A 25 10.76 6.71 13.38
CA ASP A 25 9.39 6.29 13.06
C ASP A 25 8.79 7.13 11.93
N LEU A 26 9.30 8.33 11.66
CA LEU A 26 8.74 9.20 10.62
C LEU A 26 9.15 8.75 9.21
N LEU A 27 10.40 8.28 9.05
CA LEU A 27 10.87 7.65 7.80
C LEU A 27 10.23 6.28 7.59
N ASP A 28 10.08 5.49 8.66
CA ASP A 28 9.33 4.23 8.63
C ASP A 28 7.86 4.48 8.30
N SER A 29 7.24 5.53 8.87
CA SER A 29 5.86 5.92 8.58
C SER A 29 5.64 6.28 7.11
N GLY A 30 6.58 7.02 6.50
CA GLY A 30 6.53 7.35 5.07
C GLY A 30 6.65 6.12 4.17
N GLU A 31 7.60 5.22 4.43
CA GLU A 31 7.74 3.98 3.66
C GLU A 31 6.59 3.00 3.89
N LEU A 32 6.09 2.92 5.12
CA LEU A 32 4.98 2.08 5.52
C LEU A 32 3.66 2.55 4.91
N GLU A 33 3.44 3.86 4.81
CA GLU A 33 2.29 4.41 4.06
C GLU A 33 2.43 4.14 2.56
N MET A 34 3.65 4.34 2.02
CA MET A 34 4.17 3.79 0.76
C MET A 34 3.63 2.39 0.44
N MET A 35 3.91 1.49 1.38
CA MET A 35 3.65 0.07 1.29
C MET A 35 2.16 -0.24 1.39
N LYS A 36 1.45 0.37 2.35
CA LYS A 36 0.00 0.23 2.54
C LYS A 36 -0.76 0.63 1.29
N GLU A 37 -0.44 1.77 0.69
CA GLU A 37 -1.12 2.27 -0.51
C GLU A 37 -1.00 1.26 -1.67
N ARG A 38 0.19 0.69 -1.86
CA ARG A 38 0.45 -0.27 -2.94
C ARG A 38 -0.24 -1.61 -2.71
N PHE A 39 -0.14 -2.18 -1.51
CA PHE A 39 -0.82 -3.42 -1.20
C PHE A 39 -2.35 -3.27 -1.25
N ALA A 40 -2.89 -2.13 -0.80
CA ALA A 40 -4.31 -1.84 -0.94
C ALA A 40 -4.75 -1.84 -2.42
N LYS A 41 -3.99 -1.19 -3.31
CA LYS A 41 -4.26 -1.20 -4.76
C LYS A 41 -4.20 -2.61 -5.36
N LEU A 42 -3.24 -3.44 -4.93
CA LEU A 42 -3.14 -4.83 -5.37
C LEU A 42 -4.37 -5.66 -4.94
N LEU A 43 -4.84 -5.46 -3.70
CA LEU A 43 -6.00 -6.17 -3.15
C LEU A 43 -7.32 -5.73 -3.77
N LEU A 44 -7.43 -4.48 -4.22
CA LEU A 44 -8.60 -3.96 -4.94
C LEU A 44 -8.71 -4.51 -6.37
N GLY A 45 -7.66 -5.11 -6.91
CA GLY A 45 -7.71 -5.74 -8.22
C GLY A 45 -7.98 -4.76 -9.36
N GLU A 46 -7.39 -3.55 -9.32
CA GLU A 46 -7.67 -2.41 -10.24
C GLU A 46 -9.04 -1.73 -10.07
N ASP A 47 -9.98 -2.33 -9.34
CA ASP A 47 -11.27 -1.72 -9.03
C ASP A 47 -11.17 -0.79 -7.81
N MET A 48 -10.75 0.45 -8.07
CA MET A 48 -10.62 1.49 -7.05
C MET A 48 -11.97 1.96 -6.48
N SER A 49 -13.11 1.49 -7.00
CA SER A 49 -14.44 1.76 -6.42
C SER A 49 -14.77 0.85 -5.23
N GLY A 50 -14.02 -0.25 -5.05
CA GLY A 50 -14.29 -1.24 -4.01
C GLY A 50 -15.48 -2.17 -4.29
N GLY A 51 -16.02 -2.15 -5.52
CA GLY A 51 -17.18 -2.94 -5.93
C GLY A 51 -16.89 -4.42 -6.23
N GLY A 52 -15.62 -4.84 -6.14
CA GLY A 52 -15.20 -6.23 -6.36
C GLY A 52 -15.26 -6.69 -7.82
N LYS A 53 -15.34 -5.74 -8.78
CA LYS A 53 -15.37 -6.03 -10.22
C LYS A 53 -13.98 -6.00 -10.87
N GLY A 54 -12.94 -6.08 -10.03
CA GLY A 54 -11.55 -6.05 -10.44
C GLY A 54 -11.08 -7.31 -11.17
N VAL A 55 -9.84 -7.28 -11.59
CA VAL A 55 -9.11 -8.43 -12.15
C VAL A 55 -8.54 -9.31 -11.03
N SER A 56 -8.12 -10.53 -11.39
CA SER A 56 -7.46 -11.42 -10.43
C SER A 56 -6.17 -10.81 -9.86
N THR A 57 -5.83 -11.12 -8.62
CA THR A 57 -4.60 -10.62 -7.95
C THR A 57 -3.34 -10.92 -8.76
N ALA A 58 -3.28 -12.07 -9.44
CA ALA A 58 -2.15 -12.42 -10.31
C ALA A 58 -1.96 -11.41 -11.46
N VAL A 59 -3.06 -10.99 -12.10
CA VAL A 59 -3.03 -9.97 -13.16
C VAL A 59 -2.66 -8.62 -12.58
N THR A 60 -3.20 -8.24 -11.42
CA THR A 60 -2.87 -6.97 -10.77
C THR A 60 -1.40 -6.89 -10.39
N ILE A 61 -0.80 -7.98 -9.89
CA ILE A 61 0.64 -8.07 -9.62
C ILE A 61 1.43 -7.93 -10.93
N SER A 62 1.03 -8.63 -11.99
CA SER A 62 1.67 -8.52 -13.31
C SER A 62 1.67 -7.08 -13.82
N ASN A 63 0.54 -6.37 -13.69
CA ASN A 63 0.40 -4.99 -14.11
C ASN A 63 1.22 -4.05 -13.23
N ALA A 64 1.26 -4.27 -11.92
CA ALA A 64 2.10 -3.51 -11.00
C ALA A 64 3.60 -3.64 -11.33
N ILE A 65 4.10 -4.85 -11.60
CA ILE A 65 5.49 -5.09 -12.02
C ILE A 65 5.78 -4.39 -13.34
N THR A 66 4.88 -4.50 -14.32
CA THR A 66 5.04 -3.85 -15.63
C THR A 66 5.08 -2.32 -15.51
N ASN A 67 4.22 -1.74 -14.67
CA ASN A 67 4.19 -0.30 -14.40
C ASN A 67 5.45 0.17 -13.67
N LEU A 68 5.96 -0.61 -12.71
CA LEU A 68 7.23 -0.34 -12.04
C LEU A 68 8.39 -0.36 -13.04
N TYR A 69 8.42 -1.35 -13.92
CA TYR A 69 9.42 -1.42 -14.99
C TYR A 69 9.38 -0.17 -15.89
N ALA A 70 8.20 0.23 -16.34
CA ALA A 70 8.04 1.44 -17.16
C ALA A 70 8.52 2.71 -16.43
N THR A 71 8.28 2.80 -15.12
CA THR A 71 8.71 3.93 -14.29
C THR A 71 10.23 3.99 -14.12
N VAL A 72 10.86 2.84 -13.84
CA VAL A 72 12.29 2.76 -13.58
C VAL A 72 13.09 2.83 -14.89
N PHE A 73 12.75 2.00 -15.87
CA PHE A 73 13.52 1.77 -17.09
C PHE A 73 12.92 2.39 -18.35
N GLY A 74 11.70 2.93 -18.34
CA GLY A 74 11.04 3.43 -19.55
C GLY A 74 11.76 4.58 -20.27
N GLN A 75 12.66 5.28 -19.58
CA GLN A 75 13.51 6.34 -20.14
C GLN A 75 14.96 5.87 -20.44
N SER A 76 15.30 4.62 -20.10
CA SER A 76 16.64 4.06 -20.32
C SER A 76 16.78 3.61 -21.77
N LEU A 77 17.23 4.53 -22.62
CA LEU A 77 17.40 4.29 -24.07
C LEU A 77 18.83 3.87 -24.47
N LYS A 78 19.74 3.84 -23.50
CA LYS A 78 21.16 3.50 -23.70
C LYS A 78 21.61 2.56 -22.59
N LEU A 79 22.64 1.75 -22.89
CA LEU A 79 23.28 0.88 -21.92
C LEU A 79 24.21 1.72 -21.04
N GLU A 80 23.67 2.20 -19.94
CA GLU A 80 24.39 2.96 -18.93
C GLU A 80 24.02 2.50 -17.51
N PRO A 81 24.88 2.73 -16.51
CA PRO A 81 24.55 2.40 -15.14
C PRO A 81 23.29 3.14 -14.67
N LEU A 82 22.39 2.42 -14.01
CA LEU A 82 21.19 3.04 -13.44
C LEU A 82 21.58 4.06 -12.36
N LYS A 83 20.88 5.21 -12.35
CA LYS A 83 20.99 6.19 -11.27
C LYS A 83 20.73 5.50 -9.91
N PRO A 84 21.49 5.85 -8.86
CA PRO A 84 21.39 5.19 -7.56
C PRO A 84 19.98 5.21 -6.99
N GLU A 85 19.25 6.33 -7.17
CA GLU A 85 17.86 6.49 -6.76
C GLU A 85 16.92 5.46 -7.42
N LYS A 86 16.97 5.35 -8.75
CA LYS A 86 16.15 4.37 -9.50
C LYS A 86 16.50 2.93 -9.13
N LYS A 87 17.78 2.66 -8.86
CA LYS A 87 18.25 1.34 -8.42
C LYS A 87 17.75 0.99 -7.02
N ALA A 88 17.74 1.97 -6.10
CA ALA A 88 17.19 1.81 -4.76
C ALA A 88 15.67 1.60 -4.81
N MET A 89 14.96 2.41 -5.61
CA MET A 89 13.52 2.25 -5.86
C MET A 89 13.21 0.84 -6.36
N TRP A 90 13.83 0.39 -7.46
CA TRP A 90 13.59 -0.95 -8.00
C TRP A 90 13.80 -2.06 -6.97
N LYS A 91 14.89 -1.99 -6.20
CA LYS A 91 15.20 -2.99 -5.16
C LYS A 91 14.17 -2.99 -4.03
N ARG A 92 13.68 -1.82 -3.62
CA ARG A 92 12.69 -1.71 -2.55
C ARG A 92 11.32 -2.21 -3.01
N GLU A 93 10.90 -1.83 -4.21
CA GLU A 93 9.56 -2.16 -4.73
C GLU A 93 9.39 -3.61 -5.17
N MET A 94 10.48 -4.28 -5.59
CA MET A 94 10.44 -5.70 -5.99
C MET A 94 10.61 -6.68 -4.83
N LYS A 95 10.95 -6.20 -3.64
CA LYS A 95 11.25 -7.03 -2.46
C LYS A 95 9.96 -7.41 -1.73
#